data_AF-A0A9E7IAX6-F1
#
_entry.id   AF-A0A9E7IAX6-F1
#
_cell.length_a   1.000
_cell.length_b   1.000
_cell.length_c   1.000
_cell.angle_alpha   90.00
_cell.angle_beta   90.00
_cell.angle_gamma   90.00
#
_symmetry.space_group_name_H-M   'P 1'
#
loop_
_entity.id
_entity.type
_entity.pdbx_description
1 polymer ?
#
loop_
_entity_poly.entity_id
_entity_poly.type
_entity_poly.pdbx_seq_one_letter_code
_entity_poly.pdbx_strand_id
1 'polypeptide(L)'
;MLGKAHVCSNDAGVHQLVNHWLRTHASMEPFILAAHRQLSAMHPVFKLLHPHMRYTLEINALARQSLINADGVIESCFTPGAVCMEMSAAYYKHHWRFDLEDYQLISSAGKPSILRLIYL
;
A
#
# COMPACT_ATOMS: atom_id res chain seq x y z
N MET A 1 -7.95 7.60 28.37
CA MET A 1 -7.67 8.27 27.07
C MET A 1 -6.42 7.70 26.38
N LEU A 2 -5.35 7.37 27.12
CA LEU A 2 -4.11 6.78 26.57
C LEU A 2 -4.31 5.50 25.76
N GLY A 3 -5.11 4.54 26.24
CA GLY A 3 -5.37 3.30 25.50
C GLY A 3 -5.95 3.54 24.09
N LYS A 4 -6.85 4.52 23.94
CA LYS A 4 -7.38 4.90 22.61
C LYS A 4 -6.29 5.52 21.74
N ALA A 5 -5.43 6.37 22.31
CA ALA A 5 -4.33 7.01 21.58
C ALA A 5 -3.34 5.98 21.01
N HIS A 6 -3.00 4.94 21.78
CA HIS A 6 -2.14 3.85 21.28
C HIS A 6 -2.79 3.09 20.12
N VAL A 7 -4.07 2.74 20.24
CA VAL A 7 -4.81 2.07 19.16
C VAL A 7 -4.86 2.94 17.90
N CYS A 8 -5.12 4.25 18.03
CA CYS A 8 -5.12 5.17 16.90
C CYS A 8 -3.74 5.33 16.26
N SER A 9 -2.65 5.32 17.04
CA SER A 9 -1.28 5.38 16.51
C SER A 9 -0.95 4.14 15.67
N ASN A 10 -1.30 2.94 16.15
CA ASN A 10 -1.13 1.71 15.39
C ASN A 10 -1.98 1.69 14.11
N ASP A 11 -3.25 2.10 14.21
CA ASP A 11 -4.16 2.15 13.07
C ASP A 11 -3.64 3.12 11.98
N ALA A 12 -3.11 4.28 12.38
CA ALA A 12 -2.49 5.23 11.45
C ALA A 12 -1.29 4.62 10.72
N GLY A 13 -0.43 3.87 11.42
CA GLY A 13 0.71 3.16 10.82
C GLY A 13 0.27 2.10 9.82
N VAL A 14 -0.69 1.25 10.19
CA VAL A 14 -1.31 0.26 9.30
C VAL A 14 -1.93 0.94 8.07
N HIS A 15 -2.70 1.99 8.29
CA HIS A 15 -3.37 2.71 7.24
C HIS A 15 -2.36 3.23 6.22
N GLN A 16 -1.32 3.94 6.67
CA GLN A 16 -0.35 4.53 5.76
C GLN A 16 0.54 3.50 5.08
N LEU A 17 1.09 2.53 5.82
CA LEU A 17 2.09 1.59 5.28
C LEU A 17 1.48 0.44 4.46
N VAL A 18 0.27 0.02 4.82
CA VAL A 18 -0.38 -1.16 4.23
C VAL A 18 -1.55 -0.76 3.33
N ASN A 19 -2.58 -0.14 3.90
CA ASN A 19 -3.82 0.11 3.15
C ASN A 19 -3.63 1.17 2.06
N HIS A 20 -2.81 2.17 2.34
CA HIS A 20 -2.51 3.25 1.41
C HIS A 20 -1.28 2.90 0.58
N TRP A 21 -0.07 2.95 1.14
CA TRP A 21 1.15 2.74 0.36
C TRP A 21 1.19 1.38 -0.36
N LEU A 22 1.10 0.27 0.37
CA LEU A 22 1.30 -1.04 -0.25
C LEU A 22 0.17 -1.42 -1.22
N ARG A 23 -1.08 -1.35 -0.75
CA ARG A 23 -2.23 -1.90 -1.47
C ARG A 23 -2.71 -1.03 -2.62
N THR A 24 -2.35 0.26 -2.67
CA THR A 24 -2.67 1.12 -3.81
C THR A 24 -1.44 1.55 -4.59
N HIS A 25 -0.47 2.22 -3.96
CA HIS A 25 0.68 2.79 -4.66
C HIS A 25 1.63 1.72 -5.17
N ALA A 26 2.21 0.93 -4.27
CA ALA A 26 3.24 -0.05 -4.60
C ALA A 26 2.70 -1.22 -5.43
N SER A 27 1.49 -1.71 -5.13
CA SER A 27 0.87 -2.82 -5.86
C SER A 27 0.49 -2.46 -7.29
N MET A 28 0.11 -1.21 -7.58
CA MET A 28 -0.33 -0.79 -8.92
C MET A 28 0.84 -0.56 -9.90
N GLU A 29 1.99 -0.10 -9.41
CA GLU A 29 3.14 0.24 -10.25
C GLU A 29 3.59 -0.89 -11.19
N PRO A 30 3.68 -2.18 -10.78
CA PRO A 30 3.96 -3.30 -11.67
C PRO A 30 2.95 -3.47 -12.81
N PHE A 31 1.65 -3.27 -12.56
CA PHE A 31 0.62 -3.39 -13.61
C PHE A 31 0.75 -2.29 -14.65
N ILE A 32 1.10 -1.07 -14.22
CA ILE A 32 1.32 0.06 -15.12
C ILE A 32 2.53 -0.22 -16.00
N LEU A 33 3.65 -0.65 -15.42
CA LEU A 33 4.85 -1.00 -16.17
C LEU A 33 4.59 -2.14 -17.16
N ALA A 34 3.86 -3.18 -16.74
CA ALA A 34 3.51 -4.30 -17.62
C ALA A 34 2.61 -3.85 -18.78
N ALA A 35 1.58 -3.03 -18.52
CA ALA A 35 0.68 -2.52 -19.54
C ALA A 35 1.43 -1.70 -20.59
N HIS A 36 2.32 -0.78 -20.19
CA HIS A 36 3.11 0.01 -21.12
C HIS A 36 4.17 -0.82 -21.88
N ARG A 37 4.70 -1.89 -21.30
CA ARG A 37 5.72 -2.74 -21.94
C ARG A 37 5.15 -3.81 -22.86
N GLN A 38 3.94 -4.29 -22.58
CA GLN A 38 3.39 -5.48 -23.23
C GLN A 38 2.12 -5.21 -24.06
N LEU A 39 1.49 -4.04 -23.92
CA LEU A 39 0.31 -3.69 -24.70
C LEU A 39 0.60 -2.46 -25.58
N SER A 40 0.25 -2.56 -26.86
CA SER A 40 0.28 -1.41 -27.76
C SER A 40 -0.67 -0.32 -27.26
N ALA A 41 -0.33 0.95 -27.51
CA ALA A 41 -1.23 2.09 -27.25
C ALA A 41 -2.59 1.96 -27.97
N MET A 42 -2.67 1.16 -29.04
CA MET A 42 -3.92 0.86 -29.74
C MET A 42 -4.73 -0.28 -29.12
N HIS A 43 -4.12 -1.11 -28.25
CA HIS A 43 -4.75 -2.30 -27.68
C HIS A 43 -5.96 -1.89 -26.82
N PRO A 44 -7.13 -2.54 -26.98
CA PRO A 44 -8.36 -2.14 -26.28
C PRO A 44 -8.21 -2.16 -24.75
N VAL A 45 -7.51 -3.16 -24.19
CA VAL A 45 -7.22 -3.21 -22.75
C VAL A 45 -6.30 -2.08 -22.30
N PHE A 46 -5.31 -1.68 -23.11
CA PHE A 46 -4.46 -0.54 -22.76
C PHE A 46 -5.28 0.75 -22.70
N LYS A 47 -6.13 0.99 -23.71
CA LYS A 47 -7.02 2.16 -23.74
C LYS A 47 -7.97 2.20 -22.54
N LEU A 48 -8.50 1.04 -22.14
CA LEU A 48 -9.35 0.91 -20.96
C LEU A 48 -8.59 1.28 -19.68
N LEU A 49 -7.37 0.78 -19.51
CA LEU A 49 -6.61 0.97 -18.27
C LEU A 49 -5.90 2.32 -18.18
N HIS A 50 -5.50 2.91 -19.31
CA HIS A 50 -4.64 4.11 -19.35
C HIS A 50 -5.13 5.28 -18.47
N PRO A 51 -6.43 5.65 -18.43
CA PRO A 51 -6.91 6.71 -17.54
C PRO A 51 -6.66 6.43 -16.05
N HIS A 52 -6.61 5.16 -15.65
CA HIS A 52 -6.42 4.72 -14.25
C HIS A 52 -4.94 4.61 -13.83
N MET A 53 -4.00 4.82 -14.76
CA MET A 53 -2.56 4.76 -14.51
C MET A 53 -1.95 6.15 -14.32
N ARG A 54 -2.75 7.19 -14.53
CA ARG A 54 -2.30 8.58 -14.60
C ARG A 54 -1.63 9.00 -13.28
N TYR A 55 -0.42 9.54 -13.39
CA TYR A 55 0.40 10.07 -12.29
C TYR A 55 0.92 9.06 -11.27
N THR A 56 0.50 7.79 -11.27
CA THR A 56 0.93 6.81 -10.25
C THR A 56 2.45 6.60 -10.26
N LEU A 57 3.09 6.49 -11.43
CA LEU A 57 4.55 6.34 -11.48
C LEU A 57 5.30 7.58 -10.97
N GLU A 58 4.79 8.77 -11.28
CA GLU A 58 5.38 10.04 -10.86
C GLU A 58 5.28 10.22 -9.35
N ILE A 59 4.08 10.01 -8.78
CA ILE A 59 3.88 10.14 -7.33
C ILE A 59 4.65 9.07 -6.54
N ASN A 60 4.76 7.84 -7.07
CA ASN A 60 5.56 6.80 -6.43
C ASN A 60 7.06 7.13 -6.46
N ALA A 61 7.56 7.74 -7.55
CA ALA A 61 8.94 8.20 -7.61
C ALA A 61 9.23 9.31 -6.58
N LEU A 62 8.32 10.29 -6.44
CA LEU A 62 8.41 11.33 -5.41
C LEU A 62 8.33 10.76 -4.00
N ALA A 63 7.48 9.74 -3.78
CA ALA A 63 7.38 9.05 -2.52
C ALA A 63 8.68 8.34 -2.15
N ARG A 64 9.32 7.65 -3.11
CA ARG A 64 10.64 7.04 -2.92
C ARG A 64 11.74 8.06 -2.61
N GLN A 65 11.61 9.29 -3.07
CA GLN A 65 12.62 10.34 -2.87
C GLN A 65 12.47 11.09 -1.54
N SER A 66 11.24 11.29 -1.07
CA SER A 66 10.97 12.22 0.03
C SER A 66 10.03 11.70 1.13
N LEU A 67 9.27 10.65 0.86
CA LEU A 67 8.23 10.15 1.77
C LEU A 67 8.69 8.89 2.52
N ILE A 68 9.11 7.86 1.78
CA ILE A 68 9.43 6.52 2.30
C ILE A 68 10.93 6.19 2.26
N ASN A 69 11.78 7.16 1.93
CA ASN A 69 13.23 7.01 2.04
C ASN A 69 13.67 7.02 3.52
N ALA A 70 14.89 6.55 3.76
CA ALA A 70 15.57 6.70 5.05
C ALA A 70 15.55 8.17 5.49
N ASP A 71 15.22 8.41 6.76
CA ASP A 71 15.01 9.74 7.36
C ASP A 71 13.91 10.58 6.68
N GLY A 72 13.08 9.95 5.83
CA GLY A 72 11.95 10.58 5.16
C GLY A 72 10.78 10.87 6.10
N VAL A 73 9.71 11.44 5.54
CA VAL A 73 8.53 11.86 6.32
C VAL A 73 7.89 10.68 7.07
N ILE A 74 7.79 9.50 6.45
CA ILE A 74 7.17 8.34 7.11
C ILE A 74 7.99 7.86 8.30
N GLU A 75 9.31 7.71 8.14
CA GLU A 75 10.18 7.29 9.25
C GLU A 75 10.21 8.34 10.38
N SER A 76 10.13 9.63 10.04
CA SER A 76 10.19 10.70 11.03
C SER A 76 8.88 10.92 11.79
N CYS A 77 7.73 10.56 11.21
CA CYS A 77 6.42 10.90 11.76
C CYS A 77 5.60 9.71 12.26
N PHE A 78 6.00 8.47 11.99
CA PHE A 78 5.29 7.26 12.43
C PHE A 78 6.10 6.47 13.44
N THR A 79 5.41 5.90 14.43
CA THR A 79 6.00 5.17 15.56
C THR A 79 7.03 4.10 15.16
N PRO A 80 6.87 3.32 14.07
CA PRO A 80 7.86 2.31 13.70
C PRO A 80 9.21 2.87 13.22
N GLY A 81 9.31 4.15 12.85
CA GLY A 81 10.57 4.75 12.43
C GLY A 81 11.21 4.04 11.22
N ALA A 82 12.50 3.74 11.32
CA ALA A 82 13.29 3.11 10.25
C ALA A 82 12.77 1.73 9.79
N VAL A 83 11.95 1.04 10.60
CA VAL A 83 11.38 -0.27 10.21
C VAL A 83 10.02 -0.16 9.51
N CYS A 84 9.53 1.05 9.23
CA CYS A 84 8.26 1.28 8.53
C CYS A 84 8.15 0.49 7.21
N MET A 85 9.20 0.54 6.37
CA MET A 85 9.19 -0.14 5.08
C MET A 85 9.35 -1.67 5.21
N GLU A 86 10.06 -2.14 6.24
CA GLU A 86 10.16 -3.57 6.55
C GLU A 86 8.79 -4.14 6.97
N MET A 87 8.00 -3.40 7.74
CA MET A 87 6.64 -3.80 8.10
C MET A 87 5.74 -3.94 6.86
N SER A 88 5.83 -2.99 5.92
CA SER A 88 5.09 -3.05 4.66
C SER A 88 5.52 -4.28 3.82
N ALA A 89 6.83 -4.54 3.72
CA ALA A 89 7.36 -5.70 3.03
C ALA A 89 6.95 -7.04 3.68
N ALA A 90 6.95 -7.11 5.02
CA ALA A 90 6.50 -8.27 5.76
C ALA A 90 5.01 -8.56 5.51
N TYR A 91 4.17 -7.52 5.50
CA TYR A 91 2.75 -7.68 5.16
C TYR A 91 2.57 -8.18 3.73
N TYR A 92 3.30 -7.60 2.77
CA TYR A 92 3.28 -8.06 1.38
C TYR A 92 3.59 -9.55 1.25
N LYS A 93 4.64 -10.01 1.93
CA LYS A 93 5.08 -11.41 1.89
C LYS A 93 4.08 -12.39 2.49
N HIS A 94 3.45 -12.02 3.59
CA HIS A 94 2.69 -12.98 4.42
C HIS A 94 1.17 -12.88 4.26
N HIS A 95 0.65 -11.72 3.83
CA HIS A 95 -0.79 -11.44 3.86
C HIS A 95 -1.34 -10.92 2.54
N TRP A 96 -0.53 -10.25 1.71
CA TRP A 96 -1.04 -9.66 0.49
C TRP A 96 -1.37 -10.71 -0.57
N ARG A 97 -2.57 -10.57 -1.14
CA ARG A 97 -3.17 -11.51 -2.09
C ARG A 97 -4.04 -10.72 -3.06
N PHE A 98 -3.66 -10.72 -4.34
CA PHE A 98 -4.40 -9.98 -5.37
C PHE A 98 -5.87 -10.41 -5.47
N ASP A 99 -6.14 -11.70 -5.28
CA ASP A 99 -7.49 -12.26 -5.27
C ASP A 99 -8.36 -11.77 -4.09
N LEU A 100 -7.77 -11.16 -3.06
CA LEU A 100 -8.48 -10.58 -1.93
C LEU A 100 -8.60 -9.05 -2.00
N GLU A 101 -8.19 -8.42 -3.11
CA GLU A 101 -8.35 -6.98 -3.29
C GLU A 101 -9.75 -6.58 -3.81
N ASP A 102 -10.58 -7.56 -4.18
CA ASP A 102 -11.96 -7.29 -4.56
C ASP A 102 -12.83 -6.89 -3.36
N TYR A 103 -13.67 -5.88 -3.56
CA TYR A 103 -14.54 -5.30 -2.52
C TYR A 103 -15.53 -6.32 -1.94
N GLN A 104 -16.07 -7.23 -2.76
CA GLN A 104 -17.02 -8.24 -2.27
C GLN A 104 -16.33 -9.31 -1.41
N LEU A 105 -15.06 -9.61 -1.70
CA LEU A 105 -14.27 -10.54 -0.90
C LEU A 105 -13.75 -9.89 0.39
N ILE A 106 -13.39 -8.61 0.36
CA ILE A 106 -12.99 -7.84 1.58
C ILE A 106 -14.17 -7.70 2.56
N SER A 107 -15.39 -7.54 2.07
CA SER A 107 -16.57 -7.36 2.93
C SER A 107 -17.15 -8.66 3.48
N SER A 108 -16.90 -9.80 2.82
CA SER A 108 -17.35 -11.13 3.25
C SER A 108 -16.30 -11.90 4.06
N ALA A 109 -15.00 -11.65 3.83
CA ALA A 109 -13.94 -12.07 4.73
C ALA A 109 -14.05 -11.21 6.00
N GLY A 110 -14.69 -11.74 7.04
CA GLY A 110 -14.88 -11.03 8.31
C GLY A 110 -13.65 -10.22 8.73
N LYS A 111 -13.87 -8.94 9.07
CA LYS A 111 -12.89 -7.88 9.35
C LYS A 111 -11.46 -8.40 9.54
N PRO A 112 -10.48 -8.00 8.70
CA PRO A 112 -9.12 -8.48 8.82
C PRO A 112 -8.60 -8.24 10.24
N SER A 113 -8.10 -9.33 10.81
CA SER A 113 -7.67 -9.52 12.19
C SER A 113 -6.36 -8.80 12.51
N ILE A 114 -6.20 -7.54 12.10
CA ILE A 114 -5.01 -6.77 12.47
C ILE A 114 -4.94 -6.47 13.97
N LEU A 115 -6.06 -6.64 14.67
CA LEU A 115 -6.11 -6.72 16.13
C LEU A 115 -5.31 -7.92 16.69
N ARG A 116 -5.05 -9.00 15.93
CA ARG A 116 -4.26 -10.15 16.44
C ARG A 116 -2.74 -9.93 16.45
N LEU A 117 -2.23 -8.97 15.68
CA LEU A 117 -0.79 -8.62 15.70
C LEU A 117 -0.42 -7.66 16.84
N ILE A 118 -1.41 -7.14 17.58
CA ILE A 118 -1.21 -6.20 18.71
C ILE A 118 -1.40 -6.93 20.07
N TYR A 119 -1.83 -8.19 20.07
CA TYR A 119 -2.06 -9.01 21.28
C TYR A 119 -1.14 -10.24 21.40
N LEU A 120 0.01 -10.23 20.71
CA LEU A 120 1.19 -11.07 21.00
C LEU A 120 2.40 -10.15 21.14
#